data_AF-A0AAU9KNT2-F1
#
_entry.id   AF-A0AAU9KNT2-F1
#
_cell.length_a   1.000
_cell.length_b   1.000
_cell.length_c   1.000
_cell.angle_alpha   90.00
_cell.angle_beta   90.00
_cell.angle_gamma   90.00
#
_symmetry.space_group_name_H-M   'P 1'
#
loop_
_entity.id
_entity.type
_entity.pdbx_description
1 polymer ?
#
loop_
_entity_poly.entity_id
_entity_poly.type
_entity_poly.pdbx_seq_one_letter_code
_entity_poly.pdbx_strand_id
1 'polypeptide(L)'
;MPNRKKRSRGSCKTSANPIADQNEDREVKMMMDESRNDSSGDSDDDLTFVAAPQCTQNDDESDDDMDGGETIAASERNVSVEFLFSDPREAHFHSVKQFLLVYLPPSQPFDVSGLANAIVGQVTAGTMICVEGEDDVYGFITALSLKTFGKETSIKQIVQYVTKKCPNSDLPNLQHILNTKNVGLVLNERMVNLPYQLVPALHSALHEDIEWAIENEDTQELRNSFQMDYFLILATCSEERGGSERSTKGKKTKIAYEQTARFFHKFEDEFLEQEAELTFSFDTPLTERECVDKSSKSTVVILLEREKHKAALASVSAIINV
;
A
#
# COMPACT_ATOMS: atom_id res chain seq x y z
N MET A 1 19.04 -19.08 -25.31
CA MET A 1 18.33 -18.38 -24.22
C MET A 1 18.79 -16.93 -24.26
N PRO A 2 17.97 -15.96 -24.72
CA PRO A 2 18.39 -14.56 -24.68
C PRO A 2 18.26 -14.05 -23.23
N ASN A 3 19.33 -13.43 -22.71
CA ASN A 3 19.33 -12.74 -21.42
C ASN A 3 18.23 -11.67 -21.40
N ARG A 4 17.17 -11.88 -20.60
CA ARG A 4 16.19 -10.84 -20.28
C ARG A 4 16.88 -9.80 -19.39
N LYS A 5 17.28 -8.67 -19.98
CA LYS A 5 17.71 -7.48 -19.25
C LYS A 5 16.50 -6.84 -18.58
N LYS A 6 16.68 -6.46 -17.31
CA LYS A 6 15.76 -5.62 -16.54
C LYS A 6 15.42 -4.32 -17.29
N ARG A 7 14.20 -3.80 -17.09
CA ARG A 7 13.72 -2.52 -17.64
C ARG A 7 14.68 -1.39 -17.25
N SER A 8 14.89 -0.42 -18.15
CA SER A 8 16.07 0.47 -18.16
C SER A 8 16.23 1.28 -16.87
N ARG A 9 17.44 1.23 -16.29
CA ARG A 9 17.88 2.09 -15.19
C ARG A 9 18.21 3.49 -15.73
N GLY A 10 17.42 4.49 -15.34
CA GLY A 10 17.78 5.90 -15.52
C GLY A 10 18.96 6.25 -14.62
N SER A 11 20.13 6.49 -15.20
CA SER A 11 21.32 6.96 -14.48
C SER A 11 21.30 8.49 -14.44
N CYS A 12 21.27 9.07 -13.25
CA CYS A 12 21.68 10.45 -13.05
C CYS A 12 22.92 10.45 -12.14
N LYS A 13 24.08 10.73 -12.74
CA LYS A 13 25.34 11.04 -12.04
C LYS A 13 25.87 12.34 -12.61
N THR A 14 26.08 13.32 -11.72
CA THR A 14 27.25 14.24 -11.58
C THR A 14 26.80 15.38 -10.65
N SER A 15 27.57 15.93 -9.71
CA SER A 15 29.02 15.96 -9.51
C SER A 15 29.33 16.50 -8.11
N ALA A 16 30.33 15.94 -7.43
CA ALA A 16 31.06 16.64 -6.37
C ALA A 16 32.55 16.35 -6.57
N ASN A 17 33.34 17.40 -6.78
CA ASN A 17 34.80 17.33 -6.80
C ASN A 17 35.36 17.81 -5.44
N PRO A 18 36.57 17.36 -5.06
CA PRO A 18 37.06 17.35 -3.68
C PRO A 18 38.02 18.51 -3.38
N ILE A 19 38.19 18.83 -2.10
CA ILE A 19 39.34 19.62 -1.62
C ILE A 19 39.91 18.90 -0.40
N ALA A 20 41.22 18.66 -0.46
CA ALA A 20 42.03 18.14 0.62
C ALA A 20 42.87 19.26 1.24
N ASP A 21 43.04 19.16 2.57
CA ASP A 21 44.32 19.14 3.29
C ASP A 21 44.65 20.30 4.27
N GLN A 22 45.27 19.86 5.38
CA GLN A 22 46.15 20.53 6.37
C GLN A 22 45.60 20.98 7.74
N ASN A 23 45.92 20.14 8.75
CA ASN A 23 46.51 20.40 10.08
C ASN A 23 46.48 21.83 10.68
N GLU A 24 46.09 21.93 11.96
CA GLU A 24 47.03 22.15 13.08
C GLU A 24 46.35 22.08 14.46
N ASP A 25 47.09 21.51 15.40
CA ASP A 25 46.80 21.37 16.82
C ASP A 25 46.65 22.71 17.56
N ARG A 26 45.77 22.76 18.58
CA ARG A 26 46.03 23.49 19.84
C ARG A 26 45.03 23.12 20.95
N GLU A 27 45.53 22.40 21.94
CA GLU A 27 44.97 22.34 23.30
C GLU A 27 45.12 23.69 24.01
N VAL A 28 44.06 24.19 24.64
CA VAL A 28 44.14 24.97 25.89
C VAL A 28 42.94 24.63 26.79
N LYS A 29 43.25 24.38 28.05
CA LYS A 29 42.39 23.93 29.15
C LYS A 29 42.02 25.11 30.07
N MET A 30 40.95 24.94 30.86
CA MET A 30 40.51 25.73 32.04
C MET A 30 39.63 26.96 31.67
N MET A 31 38.57 27.39 32.38
CA MET A 31 38.11 27.30 33.77
C MET A 31 36.57 27.42 33.90
N MET A 32 35.99 26.97 35.03
CA MET A 32 34.63 27.28 35.50
C MET A 32 34.52 28.74 35.99
N ASP A 33 33.37 29.39 35.79
CA ASP A 33 32.80 30.32 36.78
C ASP A 33 31.27 30.45 36.61
N GLU A 34 30.55 30.39 37.74
CA GLU A 34 29.12 30.71 37.84
C GLU A 34 28.97 32.18 38.21
N SER A 35 28.00 32.90 37.61
CA SER A 35 27.33 34.03 38.27
C SER A 35 26.00 34.36 37.58
N ARG A 36 24.95 34.45 38.40
CA ARG A 36 23.63 35.02 38.09
C ARG A 36 23.73 36.55 37.99
N ASN A 37 22.93 37.21 37.13
CA ASN A 37 21.89 38.19 37.51
C ASN A 37 21.28 38.91 36.29
N ASP A 38 20.00 39.28 36.45
CA ASP A 38 19.06 40.02 35.59
C ASP A 38 19.57 41.26 34.83
N SER A 39 19.00 41.54 33.64
CA SER A 39 18.13 42.73 33.41
C SER A 39 17.67 42.90 31.93
N SER A 40 16.33 43.08 31.80
CA SER A 40 15.45 43.75 30.83
C SER A 40 15.91 44.35 29.46
N GLY A 41 14.98 44.30 28.49
CA GLY A 41 14.88 45.16 27.30
C GLY A 41 14.52 44.37 26.02
N ASP A 42 13.25 44.15 25.68
CA ASP A 42 12.34 45.01 24.89
C ASP A 42 12.50 44.84 23.36
N SER A 43 11.50 44.20 22.73
CA SER A 43 10.80 44.59 21.48
C SER A 43 10.34 43.34 20.71
N ASP A 44 9.07 42.94 20.91
CA ASP A 44 8.36 42.00 20.05
C ASP A 44 7.56 42.82 19.01
N ASP A 45 7.89 42.62 17.74
CA ASP A 45 7.19 43.21 16.60
C ASP A 45 5.82 42.52 16.38
N ASP A 46 4.79 43.35 16.48
CA ASP A 46 3.38 43.11 16.22
C ASP A 46 3.12 42.93 14.70
N LEU A 47 2.67 41.76 14.26
CA LEU A 47 2.14 41.54 12.91
C LEU A 47 0.61 41.54 12.95
N THR A 48 0.06 42.75 13.03
CA THR A 48 -1.36 43.02 12.87
C THR A 48 -1.78 43.06 11.39
N PHE A 49 -2.83 42.29 11.12
CA PHE A 49 -3.56 42.14 9.87
C PHE A 49 -4.21 43.47 9.47
N VAL A 50 -3.75 44.10 8.38
CA VAL A 50 -4.36 45.31 7.80
C VAL A 50 -4.82 45.06 6.38
N ALA A 51 -6.14 45.06 6.20
CA ALA A 51 -6.82 45.15 4.92
C ALA A 51 -6.89 46.61 4.45
N ALA A 52 -6.66 46.87 3.15
CA ALA A 52 -6.96 48.13 2.48
C ALA A 52 -7.08 47.88 0.93
N PRO A 53 -7.63 48.80 0.12
CA PRO A 53 -8.97 48.67 -0.46
C PRO A 53 -9.00 48.66 -2.02
N GLN A 54 -10.20 48.46 -2.55
CA GLN A 54 -10.59 48.53 -3.97
C GLN A 54 -10.33 49.90 -4.64
N CYS A 55 -9.98 49.87 -5.93
CA CYS A 55 -10.24 50.93 -6.91
C CYS A 55 -10.93 50.35 -8.15
N THR A 56 -12.17 50.82 -8.39
CA THR A 56 -12.91 50.91 -9.68
C THR A 56 -12.16 51.88 -10.62
N GLN A 57 -12.24 51.91 -11.96
CA GLN A 57 -13.21 51.51 -13.00
C GLN A 57 -12.49 51.71 -14.36
N ASN A 58 -12.84 50.97 -15.42
CA ASN A 58 -13.14 51.51 -16.77
C ASN A 58 -13.45 50.37 -17.75
N ASP A 59 -14.65 50.45 -18.30
CA ASP A 59 -15.21 49.66 -19.38
C ASP A 59 -14.63 50.14 -20.72
N ASP A 60 -14.29 49.20 -21.61
CA ASP A 60 -14.24 49.45 -23.06
C ASP A 60 -14.84 48.22 -23.76
N GLU A 61 -16.05 48.41 -24.29
CA GLU A 61 -16.74 47.48 -25.18
C GLU A 61 -16.09 47.54 -26.57
N SER A 62 -15.84 46.37 -27.16
CA SER A 62 -15.62 46.23 -28.61
C SER A 62 -16.33 44.98 -29.08
N ASP A 63 -17.54 45.18 -29.59
CA ASP A 63 -18.24 44.26 -30.47
C ASP A 63 -17.51 44.22 -31.82
N ASP A 64 -17.04 43.05 -32.23
CA ASP A 64 -16.77 42.75 -33.64
C ASP A 64 -17.40 41.39 -33.98
N ASP A 65 -18.21 41.45 -35.04
CA ASP A 65 -19.16 40.47 -35.54
C ASP A 65 -18.55 39.10 -35.93
N MET A 66 -19.42 38.08 -35.81
CA MET A 66 -19.24 36.73 -36.35
C MET A 66 -18.98 36.70 -37.86
N ASP A 67 -18.07 35.84 -38.32
CA ASP A 67 -18.35 34.74 -39.27
C ASP A 67 -17.03 34.11 -39.77
N GLY A 68 -16.96 32.79 -39.74
CA GLY A 68 -15.77 32.05 -40.14
C GLY A 68 -15.83 30.62 -39.64
N GLY A 69 -16.79 29.84 -40.14
CA GLY A 69 -16.98 28.43 -39.82
C GLY A 69 -15.71 27.62 -40.02
N GLU A 70 -14.96 27.40 -38.94
CA GLU A 70 -14.21 26.18 -38.75
C GLU A 70 -15.11 25.21 -38.00
N THR A 71 -15.47 24.13 -38.69
CA THR A 71 -15.91 22.89 -38.09
C THR A 71 -14.92 22.54 -36.98
N ILE A 72 -15.23 22.89 -35.73
CA ILE A 72 -14.66 22.25 -34.56
C ILE A 72 -15.12 20.80 -34.69
N ALA A 73 -14.30 20.03 -35.40
CA ALA A 73 -14.39 18.60 -35.43
C ALA A 73 -14.52 18.21 -33.96
N ALA A 74 -15.66 17.62 -33.63
CA ALA A 74 -15.87 16.87 -32.41
C ALA A 74 -14.85 15.73 -32.40
N SER A 75 -13.58 16.09 -32.18
CA SER A 75 -12.56 15.21 -31.67
C SER A 75 -12.99 15.02 -30.25
N GLU A 76 -13.89 14.06 -30.05
CA GLU A 76 -14.11 13.42 -28.76
C GLU A 76 -12.75 13.38 -28.06
N ARG A 77 -12.65 14.10 -26.93
CA ARG A 77 -11.42 14.17 -26.14
C ARG A 77 -11.21 12.79 -25.52
N ASN A 78 -10.74 11.84 -26.33
CA ASN A 78 -10.41 10.51 -25.89
C ASN A 78 -9.16 10.63 -25.02
N VAL A 79 -9.37 10.61 -23.72
CA VAL A 79 -8.27 10.53 -22.75
C VAL A 79 -7.86 9.07 -22.71
N SER A 80 -6.74 8.76 -23.36
CA SER A 80 -6.10 7.45 -23.25
C SER A 80 -5.24 7.43 -22.00
N VAL A 81 -5.54 6.54 -21.06
CA VAL A 81 -4.74 6.31 -19.86
C VAL A 81 -4.04 4.97 -20.02
N GLU A 82 -2.71 4.96 -19.92
CA GLU A 82 -1.91 3.74 -19.93
C GLU A 82 -1.41 3.42 -18.53
N PHE A 83 -1.76 2.25 -18.02
CA PHE A 83 -1.26 1.74 -16.76
C PHE A 83 0.03 0.95 -16.99
N LEU A 84 1.08 1.34 -16.27
CA LEU A 84 2.40 0.76 -16.35
C LEU A 84 2.72 0.02 -15.05
N PHE A 85 3.32 -1.15 -15.19
CA PHE A 85 3.93 -1.86 -14.07
C PHE A 85 5.38 -1.43 -13.92
N SER A 86 5.71 -0.90 -12.76
CA SER A 86 7.05 -0.44 -12.40
C SER A 86 7.52 -1.07 -11.09
N ASP A 87 8.83 -1.18 -10.94
CA ASP A 87 9.41 -1.67 -9.69
C ASP A 87 9.23 -0.63 -8.56
N PRO A 88 9.22 -1.04 -7.28
CA PRO A 88 9.26 -0.15 -6.14
C PRO A 88 10.45 0.82 -6.20
N ARG A 89 10.19 2.09 -5.90
CA ARG A 89 11.17 3.18 -5.87
C ARG A 89 10.84 4.12 -4.72
N GLU A 90 11.85 4.85 -4.22
CA GLU A 90 11.66 5.79 -3.10
C GLU A 90 10.61 6.87 -3.40
N ALA A 91 10.46 7.29 -4.66
CA ALA A 91 9.42 8.23 -5.08
C ALA A 91 7.99 7.76 -4.73
N HIS A 92 7.77 6.45 -4.70
CA HIS A 92 6.47 5.85 -4.41
C HIS A 92 6.10 5.85 -2.91
N PHE A 93 7.02 6.27 -2.03
CA PHE A 93 6.85 6.15 -0.58
C PHE A 93 5.53 6.75 -0.06
N HIS A 94 5.17 7.93 -0.56
CA HIS A 94 3.99 8.65 -0.09
C HIS A 94 2.70 7.93 -0.49
N SER A 95 2.59 7.48 -1.75
CA SER A 95 1.44 6.76 -2.26
C SER A 95 1.27 5.41 -1.53
N VAL A 96 2.37 4.65 -1.36
CA VAL A 96 2.36 3.38 -0.61
C VAL A 96 1.94 3.59 0.84
N LYS A 97 2.51 4.60 1.52
CA LYS A 97 2.13 4.94 2.90
C LYS A 97 0.65 5.25 3.02
N GLN A 98 0.06 5.95 2.05
CA GLN A 98 -1.36 6.28 2.05
C GLN A 98 -2.26 5.03 1.96
N PHE A 99 -1.91 4.05 1.13
CA PHE A 99 -2.61 2.76 1.10
C PHE A 99 -2.50 2.03 2.45
N LEU A 100 -1.30 1.98 3.02
CA LEU A 100 -1.08 1.28 4.29
C LEU A 100 -1.83 1.89 5.47
N LEU A 101 -2.04 3.22 5.47
CA LEU A 101 -2.86 3.91 6.46
C LEU A 101 -4.34 3.50 6.42
N VAL A 102 -4.85 3.14 5.25
CA VAL A 102 -6.24 2.66 5.07
C VAL A 102 -6.34 1.17 5.35
N TYR A 103 -5.30 0.42 4.99
CA TYR A 103 -5.20 -1.02 5.17
C TYR A 103 -5.10 -1.43 6.65
N LEU A 104 -4.24 -0.75 7.42
CA LEU A 104 -4.00 -1.11 8.82
C LEU A 104 -5.02 -0.44 9.76
N PRO A 105 -5.49 -1.15 10.81
CA PRO A 105 -6.45 -0.57 11.73
C PRO A 105 -5.87 0.63 12.50
N PRO A 106 -6.58 1.78 12.55
CA PRO A 106 -6.10 2.98 13.25
C PRO A 106 -6.03 2.80 14.78
N SER A 107 -6.70 1.78 15.31
CA SER A 107 -6.73 1.46 16.74
C SER A 107 -5.42 0.94 17.32
N GLN A 108 -4.40 0.67 16.50
CA GLN A 108 -3.11 0.15 16.93
C GLN A 108 -1.97 1.05 16.42
N PRO A 109 -0.90 1.24 17.21
CA PRO A 109 0.23 2.08 16.85
C PRO A 109 1.18 1.33 15.89
N PHE A 110 0.74 1.09 14.66
CA PHE A 110 1.60 0.50 13.63
C PHE A 110 2.62 1.51 13.10
N ASP A 111 3.86 1.08 12.91
CA ASP A 111 4.87 1.84 12.18
C ASP A 111 4.64 1.75 10.67
N VAL A 112 3.68 2.54 10.21
CA VAL A 112 3.29 2.59 8.78
C VAL A 112 4.42 3.16 7.92
N SER A 113 5.21 4.09 8.45
CA SER A 113 6.32 4.68 7.71
C SER A 113 7.47 3.68 7.53
N GLY A 114 7.81 2.92 8.57
CA GLY A 114 8.77 1.82 8.48
C GLY A 114 8.31 0.73 7.53
N LEU A 115 7.01 0.41 7.51
CA LEU A 115 6.46 -0.54 6.54
C LEU A 115 6.56 -0.03 5.10
N ALA A 116 6.18 1.22 4.85
CA ALA A 116 6.30 1.84 3.53
C ALA A 116 7.75 1.85 3.05
N ASN A 117 8.70 2.19 3.93
CA ASN A 117 10.14 2.14 3.66
C ASN A 117 10.61 0.72 3.28
N ALA A 118 10.15 -0.31 4.00
CA ALA A 118 10.48 -1.70 3.70
C ALA A 118 9.98 -2.12 2.30
N ILE A 119 8.77 -1.68 1.93
CA ILE A 119 8.17 -1.96 0.61
C ILE A 119 8.94 -1.27 -0.51
N VAL A 120 9.19 0.05 -0.39
CA VAL A 120 9.90 0.79 -1.46
C VAL A 120 11.38 0.43 -1.55
N GLY A 121 11.98 -0.02 -0.44
CA GLY A 121 13.36 -0.50 -0.40
C GLY A 121 13.52 -1.90 -1.01
N GLN A 122 12.46 -2.73 -1.02
CA GLN A 122 12.48 -4.06 -1.63
C GLN A 122 12.14 -3.99 -3.13
N VAL A 123 13.10 -3.52 -3.93
CA VAL A 123 12.95 -3.38 -5.39
C VAL A 123 12.77 -4.74 -6.10
N THR A 124 13.24 -5.83 -5.49
CA THR A 124 13.35 -7.14 -6.17
C THR A 124 12.06 -7.95 -6.24
N ALA A 125 11.14 -7.78 -5.27
CA ALA A 125 9.87 -8.51 -5.23
C ALA A 125 8.73 -7.56 -4.88
N GLY A 126 8.24 -6.87 -5.90
CA GLY A 126 7.12 -5.95 -5.79
C GLY A 126 6.85 -5.31 -7.13
N THR A 127 5.59 -5.04 -7.40
CA THR A 127 5.13 -4.37 -8.60
C THR A 127 4.19 -3.24 -8.22
N MET A 128 4.41 -2.07 -8.81
CA MET A 128 3.67 -0.84 -8.61
C MET A 128 2.93 -0.48 -9.90
N ILE A 129 1.69 -0.04 -9.78
CA ILE A 129 0.86 0.41 -10.90
C ILE A 129 0.89 1.93 -10.93
N CYS A 130 1.52 2.47 -11.96
CA CYS A 130 1.68 3.91 -12.19
C CYS A 130 1.09 4.28 -13.55
N VAL A 131 0.89 5.57 -13.78
CA VAL A 131 0.56 6.12 -15.11
C VAL A 131 1.82 6.72 -15.71
N GLU A 132 1.95 6.68 -17.04
CA GLU A 132 3.10 7.27 -17.72
C GLU A 132 3.26 8.76 -17.38
N GLY A 133 4.46 9.15 -16.93
CA GLY A 133 4.78 10.54 -16.58
C GLY A 133 4.44 10.93 -15.13
N GLU A 134 3.87 10.02 -14.34
CA GLU A 134 3.56 10.23 -12.92
C GLU A 134 4.32 9.23 -12.03
N ASP A 135 4.73 9.68 -10.84
CA ASP A 135 5.32 8.80 -9.82
C ASP A 135 4.28 8.30 -8.80
N ASP A 136 3.02 8.72 -8.95
CA ASP A 136 1.92 8.29 -8.10
C ASP A 136 1.56 6.81 -8.36
N VAL A 137 1.34 6.09 -7.27
CA VAL A 137 0.94 4.68 -7.31
C VAL A 137 -0.57 4.56 -7.14
N TYR A 138 -1.21 3.89 -8.10
CA TYR A 138 -2.65 3.60 -8.12
C TYR A 138 -2.98 2.21 -7.54
N GLY A 139 -1.98 1.36 -7.41
CA GLY A 139 -2.05 0.10 -6.68
C GLY A 139 -0.70 -0.60 -6.68
N PHE A 140 -0.49 -1.52 -5.76
CA PHE A 140 0.75 -2.27 -5.69
C PHE A 140 0.53 -3.66 -5.11
N ILE A 141 1.47 -4.54 -5.42
CA ILE A 141 1.59 -5.83 -4.78
C ILE A 141 3.06 -6.07 -4.40
N THR A 142 3.31 -6.64 -3.23
CA THR A 142 4.65 -6.98 -2.78
C THR A 142 4.60 -8.17 -1.81
N ALA A 143 5.70 -8.92 -1.73
CA ALA A 143 5.86 -10.03 -0.80
C ALA A 143 7.13 -9.81 0.04
N LEU A 144 6.95 -9.48 1.32
CA LEU A 144 8.05 -9.24 2.26
C LEU A 144 8.36 -10.51 3.05
N SER A 145 9.60 -11.01 2.96
CA SER A 145 10.02 -12.19 3.72
C SER A 145 10.05 -11.90 5.23
N LEU A 146 9.26 -12.64 6.01
CA LEU A 146 9.21 -12.46 7.47
C LEU A 146 10.55 -12.78 8.16
N LYS A 147 11.39 -13.61 7.53
CA LYS A 147 12.72 -13.92 8.06
C LYS A 147 13.70 -12.75 7.89
N THR A 148 13.69 -12.10 6.72
CA THR A 148 14.57 -10.96 6.43
C THR A 148 14.13 -9.71 7.19
N PHE A 149 12.84 -9.38 7.11
CA PHE A 149 12.29 -8.18 7.73
C PHE A 149 11.81 -8.42 9.18
N GLY A 150 12.06 -9.61 9.74
CA GLY A 150 11.62 -9.96 11.10
C GLY A 150 12.23 -9.09 12.20
N LYS A 151 13.26 -8.29 11.91
CA LYS A 151 13.83 -7.30 12.83
C LYS A 151 13.09 -5.96 12.80
N GLU A 152 12.42 -5.64 11.70
CA GLU A 152 11.67 -4.39 11.52
C GLU A 152 10.51 -4.30 12.50
N THR A 153 10.32 -3.11 13.06
CA THR A 153 9.26 -2.85 14.04
C THR A 153 7.88 -3.07 13.43
N SER A 154 7.66 -2.60 12.21
CA SER A 154 6.40 -2.72 11.48
C SER A 154 5.96 -4.18 11.30
N ILE A 155 6.88 -5.03 10.85
CA ILE A 155 6.60 -6.46 10.62
C ILE A 155 6.36 -7.20 11.94
N LYS A 156 7.16 -6.92 12.98
CA LYS A 156 6.93 -7.47 14.32
C LYS A 156 5.54 -7.13 14.84
N GLN A 157 5.11 -5.88 14.67
CA GLN A 157 3.78 -5.43 15.10
C GLN A 157 2.67 -6.16 14.36
N ILE A 158 2.79 -6.35 13.04
CA ILE A 158 1.81 -7.11 12.25
C ILE A 158 1.74 -8.56 12.72
N VAL A 159 2.87 -9.25 12.84
CA VAL A 159 2.91 -10.65 13.28
C VAL A 159 2.35 -10.81 14.69
N GLN A 160 2.69 -9.89 15.61
CA GLN A 160 2.13 -9.87 16.96
C GLN A 160 0.62 -9.61 16.96
N TYR A 161 0.15 -8.71 16.12
CA TYR A 161 -1.27 -8.39 15.99
C TYR A 161 -2.07 -9.60 15.50
N VAL A 162 -1.60 -10.25 14.43
CA VAL A 162 -2.18 -11.49 13.88
C VAL A 162 -2.19 -12.59 14.95
N THR A 163 -1.07 -12.81 15.63
CA THR A 163 -0.94 -13.84 16.67
C THR A 163 -1.88 -13.57 17.86
N LYS A 164 -2.04 -12.31 18.28
CA LYS A 164 -2.92 -11.91 19.38
C LYS A 164 -4.40 -12.07 19.05
N LYS A 165 -4.77 -11.90 17.79
CA LYS A 165 -6.15 -12.02 17.30
C LYS A 165 -6.51 -13.44 16.85
N CYS A 166 -5.52 -14.33 16.73
CA CYS A 166 -5.72 -15.72 16.37
C CYS A 166 -6.54 -16.45 17.44
N PRO A 167 -7.55 -17.25 17.05
CA PRO A 167 -8.26 -18.15 17.95
C PRO A 167 -7.30 -19.16 18.62
N ASN A 168 -7.61 -19.57 19.85
CA ASN A 168 -6.78 -20.50 20.62
C ASN A 168 -6.65 -21.89 19.95
N SER A 169 -7.61 -22.28 19.12
CA SER A 169 -7.58 -23.52 18.32
C SER A 169 -6.45 -23.53 17.29
N ASP A 170 -6.27 -22.39 16.61
CA ASP A 170 -5.42 -22.28 15.42
C ASP A 170 -4.05 -21.68 15.74
N LEU A 171 -3.92 -21.06 16.92
CA LEU A 171 -2.68 -20.45 17.42
C LEU A 171 -1.47 -21.41 17.39
N PRO A 172 -1.56 -22.68 17.82
CA PRO A 172 -0.42 -23.60 17.76
C PRO A 172 0.03 -23.87 16.32
N ASN A 173 -0.92 -23.99 15.38
CA ASN A 173 -0.62 -24.23 13.98
C ASN A 173 0.02 -23.00 13.33
N LEU A 174 -0.56 -21.82 13.56
CA LEU A 174 0.00 -20.54 13.10
C LEU A 174 1.45 -20.35 13.58
N GLN A 175 1.70 -20.56 14.87
CA GLN A 175 3.05 -20.45 15.44
C GLN A 175 4.01 -21.50 14.87
N HIS A 176 3.53 -22.71 14.60
CA HIS A 176 4.34 -23.75 13.96
C HIS A 176 4.80 -23.31 12.56
N ILE A 177 3.89 -22.81 11.73
CA ILE A 177 4.20 -22.38 10.36
C ILE A 177 5.14 -21.17 10.37
N LEU A 178 4.84 -20.13 11.19
CA LEU A 178 5.66 -18.92 11.29
C LEU A 178 7.10 -19.20 11.73
N ASN A 179 7.33 -20.22 12.57
CA ASN A 179 8.65 -20.56 13.08
C ASN A 179 9.43 -21.54 12.19
N THR A 180 8.75 -22.47 11.52
CA THR A 180 9.40 -23.55 10.77
C THR A 180 9.57 -23.23 9.28
N LYS A 181 8.62 -22.52 8.66
CA LYS A 181 8.56 -22.30 7.22
C LYS A 181 9.07 -20.92 6.82
N ASN A 182 9.35 -20.73 5.54
CA ASN A 182 9.60 -19.40 4.98
C ASN A 182 8.28 -18.75 4.63
N VAL A 183 7.85 -17.76 5.43
CA VAL A 183 6.58 -17.07 5.22
C VAL A 183 6.84 -15.68 4.65
N GLY A 184 6.13 -15.34 3.57
CA GLY A 184 6.07 -14.00 2.99
C GLY A 184 4.81 -13.27 3.40
N LEU A 185 4.94 -12.05 3.93
CA LEU A 185 3.81 -11.14 4.10
C LEU A 185 3.50 -10.52 2.74
N VAL A 186 2.35 -10.88 2.17
CA VAL A 186 1.90 -10.31 0.90
C VAL A 186 0.98 -9.14 1.21
N LEU A 187 1.33 -7.98 0.65
CA LEU A 187 0.53 -6.75 0.73
C LEU A 187 0.07 -6.42 -0.68
N ASN A 188 -1.24 -6.38 -0.87
CA ASN A 188 -1.89 -6.10 -2.15
C ASN A 188 -2.98 -5.05 -1.90
N GLU A 189 -2.69 -3.81 -2.27
CA GLU A 189 -3.61 -2.69 -2.12
C GLU A 189 -3.72 -1.89 -3.41
N ARG A 190 -4.93 -1.45 -3.74
CA ARG A 190 -5.22 -0.70 -4.96
C ARG A 190 -6.39 0.24 -4.74
N MET A 191 -6.48 1.27 -5.57
CA MET A 191 -7.66 2.12 -5.58
C MET A 191 -8.89 1.31 -6.04
N VAL A 192 -10.06 1.61 -5.46
CA VAL A 192 -11.34 0.91 -5.74
C VAL A 192 -11.79 1.04 -7.20
N ASN A 193 -11.34 2.07 -7.90
CA ASN A 193 -11.66 2.35 -9.30
C ASN A 193 -10.65 1.74 -10.28
N LEU A 194 -9.62 1.03 -9.81
CA LEU A 194 -8.64 0.41 -10.69
C LEU A 194 -9.30 -0.73 -11.49
N PRO A 195 -9.09 -0.82 -12.82
CA PRO A 195 -9.69 -1.87 -13.64
C PRO A 195 -9.31 -3.27 -13.15
N TYR A 196 -10.31 -4.13 -12.93
CA TYR A 196 -10.10 -5.49 -12.42
C TYR A 196 -9.33 -6.38 -13.40
N GLN A 197 -9.28 -6.02 -14.69
CA GLN A 197 -8.52 -6.72 -15.71
C GLN A 197 -7.00 -6.71 -15.45
N LEU A 198 -6.51 -5.77 -14.64
CA LEU A 198 -5.10 -5.71 -14.26
C LEU A 198 -4.71 -6.72 -13.18
N VAL A 199 -5.69 -7.27 -12.44
CA VAL A 199 -5.44 -8.11 -11.26
C VAL A 199 -4.65 -9.38 -11.59
N PRO A 200 -5.01 -10.18 -12.61
CA PRO A 200 -4.23 -11.36 -12.98
C PRO A 200 -2.79 -11.03 -13.32
N ALA A 201 -2.59 -9.95 -14.08
CA ALA A 201 -1.27 -9.53 -14.52
C ALA A 201 -0.43 -9.02 -13.34
N LEU A 202 -1.05 -8.32 -12.38
CA LEU A 202 -0.40 -7.85 -11.16
C LEU A 202 0.10 -9.01 -10.29
N HIS A 203 -0.73 -10.01 -10.03
CA HIS A 203 -0.30 -11.17 -9.24
C HIS A 203 0.70 -12.06 -9.99
N SER A 204 0.59 -12.15 -11.33
CA SER A 204 1.57 -12.87 -12.14
C SER A 204 2.93 -12.18 -12.09
N ALA A 205 2.96 -10.85 -12.17
CA ALA A 205 4.18 -10.05 -12.04
C ALA A 205 4.87 -10.30 -10.69
N LEU A 206 4.11 -10.37 -9.57
CA LEU A 206 4.69 -10.73 -8.27
C LEU A 206 5.42 -12.07 -8.30
N HIS A 207 4.82 -13.10 -8.90
CA HIS A 207 5.45 -14.42 -8.98
C HIS A 207 6.69 -14.39 -9.88
N GLU A 208 6.64 -13.69 -11.01
CA GLU A 208 7.79 -13.49 -11.90
C GLU A 208 8.93 -12.77 -11.18
N ASP A 209 8.62 -11.75 -10.38
CA ASP A 209 9.60 -11.00 -9.58
C ASP A 209 10.26 -11.90 -8.53
N ILE A 210 9.47 -12.73 -7.82
CA ILE A 210 10.00 -13.69 -6.84
C ILE A 210 10.89 -14.74 -7.52
N GLU A 211 10.44 -15.32 -8.64
CA GLU A 211 11.22 -16.29 -9.40
C GLU A 211 12.54 -15.67 -9.90
N TRP A 212 12.49 -14.43 -10.40
CA TRP A 212 13.67 -13.69 -10.80
C TRP A 212 14.63 -13.44 -9.63
N ALA A 213 14.12 -13.04 -8.47
CA ALA A 213 14.90 -12.76 -7.28
C ALA A 213 15.60 -14.03 -6.73
N ILE A 214 14.94 -15.19 -6.80
CA ILE A 214 15.55 -16.48 -6.41
C ILE A 214 16.76 -16.82 -7.28
N GLU A 215 16.73 -16.49 -8.57
CA GLU A 215 17.80 -16.83 -9.52
C GLU A 215 18.92 -15.77 -9.58
N ASN A 216 18.57 -14.49 -9.47
CA ASN A 216 19.44 -13.37 -9.87
C ASN A 216 19.93 -12.51 -8.71
N GLU A 217 19.46 -12.71 -7.47
CA GLU A 217 19.97 -11.93 -6.33
C GLU A 217 21.44 -12.18 -6.04
N ASP A 218 22.11 -11.19 -5.44
CA ASP A 218 23.56 -11.19 -5.31
C ASP A 218 24.06 -12.21 -4.27
N THR A 219 23.31 -12.41 -3.20
CA THR A 219 23.71 -13.30 -2.08
C THR A 219 22.79 -14.51 -1.96
N GLN A 220 23.36 -15.65 -1.55
CA GLN A 220 22.57 -16.86 -1.30
C GLN A 220 21.53 -16.65 -0.20
N GLU A 221 21.83 -15.80 0.79
CA GLU A 221 20.89 -15.45 1.86
C GLU A 221 19.67 -14.71 1.31
N LEU A 222 19.86 -13.73 0.41
CA LEU A 222 18.77 -13.03 -0.26
C LEU A 222 17.94 -13.99 -1.11
N ARG A 223 18.59 -14.84 -1.93
CA ARG A 223 17.89 -15.86 -2.74
C ARG A 223 17.02 -16.78 -1.88
N ASN A 224 17.58 -17.29 -0.78
CA ASN A 224 16.86 -18.15 0.16
C ASN A 224 15.69 -17.40 0.83
N SER A 225 15.79 -16.09 1.02
CA SER A 225 14.71 -15.30 1.60
C SER A 225 13.48 -15.17 0.71
N PHE A 226 13.67 -15.20 -0.62
CA PHE A 226 12.59 -15.19 -1.61
C PHE A 226 11.98 -16.59 -1.86
N GLN A 227 12.64 -17.66 -1.41
CA GLN A 227 12.09 -19.02 -1.41
C GLN A 227 11.02 -19.18 -0.32
N MET A 228 9.91 -18.47 -0.48
CA MET A 228 8.76 -18.47 0.42
C MET A 228 7.88 -19.68 0.12
N ASP A 229 7.57 -20.45 1.15
CA ASP A 229 6.69 -21.61 1.10
C ASP A 229 5.23 -21.18 1.27
N TYR A 230 5.00 -20.20 2.16
CA TYR A 230 3.69 -19.71 2.54
C TYR A 230 3.57 -18.20 2.33
N PHE A 231 2.36 -17.76 2.00
CA PHE A 231 1.96 -16.36 2.01
C PHE A 231 0.98 -16.09 3.15
N LEU A 232 1.24 -15.01 3.86
CA LEU A 232 0.36 -14.42 4.86
C LEU A 232 -0.26 -13.17 4.22
N ILE A 233 -1.58 -13.15 4.11
CA ILE A 233 -2.37 -12.04 3.56
C ILE A 233 -3.36 -11.60 4.64
N LEU A 234 -3.53 -10.29 4.82
CA LEU A 234 -4.70 -9.78 5.54
C LEU A 234 -5.68 -9.19 4.52
N ALA A 235 -6.81 -9.84 4.37
CA ALA A 235 -7.89 -9.39 3.52
C ALA A 235 -8.89 -8.57 4.34
N THR A 236 -9.47 -7.54 3.75
CA THR A 236 -10.54 -6.77 4.37
C THR A 236 -11.88 -7.22 3.81
N CYS A 237 -12.81 -7.58 4.69
CA CYS A 237 -14.17 -7.90 4.32
C CYS A 237 -15.18 -7.07 5.09
N SER A 238 -16.30 -6.75 4.45
CA SER A 238 -17.46 -6.15 5.09
C SER A 238 -18.52 -7.23 5.30
N GLU A 239 -19.13 -7.25 6.47
CA GLU A 239 -20.28 -8.09 6.77
C GLU A 239 -21.51 -7.20 6.92
N GLU A 240 -22.50 -7.43 6.07
CA GLU A 240 -23.81 -6.85 6.26
C GLU A 240 -24.55 -7.66 7.33
N ARG A 241 -24.75 -7.08 8.51
CA ARG A 241 -25.66 -7.65 9.49
C ARG A 241 -27.07 -7.52 8.91
N GLY A 242 -27.57 -8.64 8.37
CA GLY A 242 -28.93 -8.73 7.83
C GLY A 242 -29.91 -8.09 8.80
N GLY A 243 -30.52 -6.98 8.37
CA GLY A 243 -31.53 -6.29 9.16
C GLY A 243 -32.64 -7.26 9.50
N SER A 244 -32.82 -7.55 10.78
CA SER A 244 -33.99 -8.24 11.29
C SER A 244 -35.22 -7.33 11.13
N GLU A 245 -35.80 -7.22 9.95
CA GLU A 245 -37.12 -6.61 9.78
C GLU A 245 -38.03 -7.31 8.75
N ARG A 246 -39.18 -7.74 9.31
CA ARG A 246 -40.49 -7.99 8.70
C ARG A 246 -40.71 -9.31 7.96
N SER A 247 -40.99 -10.32 8.79
CA SER A 247 -41.88 -11.44 8.47
C SER A 247 -43.27 -10.95 8.02
N THR A 248 -43.45 -10.74 6.72
CA THR A 248 -44.78 -10.78 6.11
C THR A 248 -45.09 -12.22 5.71
N LYS A 249 -46.20 -12.74 6.27
CA LYS A 249 -46.73 -14.08 6.04
C LYS A 249 -46.89 -14.37 4.54
N GLY A 250 -46.11 -15.31 4.02
CA GLY A 250 -46.31 -15.90 2.71
C GLY A 250 -45.61 -17.26 2.61
N LYS A 251 -46.37 -18.35 2.76
CA LYS A 251 -45.89 -19.72 2.56
C LYS A 251 -45.34 -19.89 1.14
N LYS A 252 -44.02 -20.08 1.01
CA LYS A 252 -43.38 -20.95 0.02
C LYS A 252 -41.94 -21.22 0.48
N THR A 253 -41.64 -22.51 0.60
CA THR A 253 -40.35 -23.11 0.96
C THR A 253 -39.20 -22.44 0.22
N LYS A 254 -38.43 -21.60 0.92
CA LYS A 254 -37.07 -21.24 0.54
C LYS A 254 -36.16 -21.82 1.62
N ILE A 255 -35.26 -22.68 1.18
CA ILE A 255 -34.09 -23.12 1.93
C ILE A 255 -33.46 -21.87 2.54
N ALA A 256 -33.36 -21.84 3.86
CA ALA A 256 -32.73 -20.77 4.60
C ALA A 256 -31.24 -20.77 4.24
N TYR A 257 -30.86 -19.97 3.24
CA TYR A 257 -29.50 -19.47 3.17
C TYR A 257 -29.44 -18.38 4.25
N GLU A 258 -28.98 -18.76 5.43
CA GLU A 258 -28.55 -17.83 6.48
C GLU A 258 -27.22 -17.22 5.99
N GLN A 259 -27.32 -16.33 5.00
CA GLN A 259 -26.20 -15.72 4.29
C GLN A 259 -25.87 -14.46 5.06
N THR A 260 -25.02 -14.54 6.08
CA THR A 260 -24.13 -13.40 6.33
C THR A 260 -23.28 -13.28 5.07
N ALA A 261 -23.72 -12.45 4.13
CA ALA A 261 -22.99 -12.21 2.90
C ALA A 261 -21.74 -11.40 3.28
N ARG A 262 -20.63 -12.12 3.50
CA ARG A 262 -19.32 -11.53 3.66
C ARG A 262 -18.86 -11.08 2.27
N PHE A 263 -18.56 -9.80 2.13
CA PHE A 263 -18.07 -9.23 0.89
C PHE A 263 -16.61 -8.80 1.06
N PHE A 264 -15.72 -9.40 0.28
CA PHE A 264 -14.33 -8.96 0.22
C PHE A 264 -14.23 -7.66 -0.58
N HIS A 265 -13.39 -6.74 -0.11
CA HIS A 265 -13.11 -5.49 -0.84
C HIS A 265 -12.39 -5.78 -2.17
N LYS A 266 -11.58 -6.84 -2.17
CA LYS A 266 -10.88 -7.37 -3.34
C LYS A 266 -11.45 -8.75 -3.65
N PHE A 267 -12.08 -8.90 -4.80
CA PHE A 267 -12.77 -10.14 -5.18
C PHE A 267 -11.83 -11.35 -5.24
N GLU A 268 -10.54 -11.15 -5.55
CA GLU A 268 -9.56 -12.22 -5.58
C GLU A 268 -9.35 -12.86 -4.19
N ASP A 269 -9.53 -12.11 -3.10
CA ASP A 269 -9.32 -12.61 -1.74
C ASP A 269 -10.31 -13.73 -1.39
N GLU A 270 -11.50 -13.77 -2.03
CA GLU A 270 -12.48 -14.86 -1.88
C GLU A 270 -11.91 -16.19 -2.41
N PHE A 271 -11.19 -16.15 -3.54
CA PHE A 271 -10.55 -17.33 -4.12
C PHE A 271 -9.31 -17.74 -3.32
N LEU A 272 -8.59 -16.77 -2.76
CA LEU A 272 -7.44 -17.04 -1.90
C LEU A 272 -7.87 -17.66 -0.56
N GLU A 273 -9.01 -17.23 0.00
CA GLU A 273 -9.56 -17.81 1.23
C GLU A 273 -9.96 -19.28 1.02
N GLN A 274 -10.52 -19.64 -0.13
CA GLN A 274 -10.92 -21.03 -0.45
C GLN A 274 -9.74 -22.01 -0.49
N GLU A 275 -8.57 -21.54 -0.91
CA GLU A 275 -7.34 -22.35 -1.02
C GLU A 275 -6.45 -22.27 0.25
N ALA A 276 -6.89 -21.55 1.27
CA ALA A 276 -6.13 -21.33 2.49
C ALA A 276 -5.96 -22.60 3.32
N GLU A 277 -4.77 -22.78 3.90
CA GLU A 277 -4.54 -23.85 4.88
C GLU A 277 -5.06 -23.43 6.26
N LEU A 278 -4.92 -22.15 6.58
CA LEU A 278 -5.40 -21.56 7.82
C LEU A 278 -6.03 -20.20 7.52
N THR A 279 -7.27 -20.03 7.95
CA THR A 279 -8.00 -18.77 7.86
C THR A 279 -8.72 -18.47 9.17
N PHE A 280 -8.69 -17.22 9.60
CA PHE A 280 -9.53 -16.73 10.69
C PHE A 280 -9.82 -15.25 10.53
N SER A 281 -10.96 -14.81 11.02
CA SER A 281 -11.41 -13.43 10.93
C SER A 281 -11.59 -12.79 12.30
N PHE A 282 -11.33 -11.49 12.38
CA PHE A 282 -11.63 -10.70 13.58
C PHE A 282 -12.18 -9.32 13.23
N ASP A 283 -13.08 -8.83 14.10
CA ASP A 283 -13.68 -7.52 13.97
C ASP A 283 -12.62 -6.42 14.05
N THR A 284 -12.69 -5.51 13.08
CA THR A 284 -11.79 -4.37 12.96
C THR A 284 -12.58 -3.10 13.26
N PRO A 285 -12.12 -2.25 14.18
CA PRO A 285 -12.83 -1.03 14.49
C PRO A 285 -12.91 -0.14 13.26
N LEU A 286 -14.12 0.35 12.98
CA LEU A 286 -14.39 1.29 11.90
C LEU A 286 -13.69 2.62 12.16
N THR A 287 -13.17 3.22 11.10
CA THR A 287 -12.71 4.61 11.13
C THR A 287 -13.92 5.55 11.19
N GLU A 288 -13.76 6.77 11.70
CA GLU A 288 -14.87 7.77 11.76
C GLU A 288 -15.58 7.99 10.41
N ARG A 289 -14.85 7.83 9.29
CA ARG A 289 -15.38 7.93 7.92
C ARG A 289 -16.24 6.74 7.48
N GLU A 290 -16.05 5.57 8.11
CA GLU A 290 -16.70 4.30 7.74
C GLU A 290 -17.94 4.01 8.60
N CYS A 291 -18.17 4.78 9.68
CA CYS A 291 -19.33 4.65 10.57
C CYS A 291 -20.69 5.02 9.92
N VAL A 292 -20.69 5.49 8.67
CA VAL A 292 -21.91 5.91 7.96
C VAL A 292 -22.72 4.70 7.49
N ASP A 293 -22.04 3.60 7.16
CA ASP A 293 -22.67 2.36 6.73
C ASP A 293 -22.79 1.40 7.92
N LYS A 294 -23.97 0.78 8.11
CA LYS A 294 -24.24 -0.19 9.20
C LYS A 294 -23.49 -1.53 9.02
N SER A 295 -22.43 -1.56 8.22
CA SER A 295 -21.63 -2.74 7.94
C SER A 295 -20.50 -2.87 8.97
N SER A 296 -20.28 -4.08 9.47
CA SER A 296 -19.10 -4.36 10.29
C SER A 296 -17.92 -4.68 9.38
N LYS A 297 -16.80 -3.98 9.57
CA LYS A 297 -15.53 -4.28 8.90
C LYS A 297 -14.79 -5.35 9.69
N SER A 298 -14.37 -6.40 9.01
CA SER A 298 -13.61 -7.51 9.57
C SER A 298 -12.34 -7.71 8.76
N THR A 299 -11.26 -8.06 9.45
CA THR A 299 -10.01 -8.47 8.81
C THR A 299 -9.97 -9.99 8.81
N VAL A 300 -9.76 -10.58 7.64
CA VAL A 300 -9.56 -12.02 7.45
C VAL A 300 -8.07 -12.26 7.25
N VAL A 301 -7.48 -13.09 8.10
CA VAL A 301 -6.10 -13.54 7.95
C VAL A 301 -6.13 -14.80 7.13
N ILE A 302 -5.43 -14.79 6.00
CA ILE A 302 -5.35 -15.90 5.06
C ILE A 302 -3.89 -16.36 5.03
N LEU A 303 -3.65 -17.62 5.42
CA LEU A 303 -2.36 -18.28 5.33
C LEU A 303 -2.47 -19.44 4.34
N LEU A 304 -1.76 -19.32 3.23
CA LEU A 304 -1.82 -20.29 2.13
C LEU A 304 -0.43 -20.59 1.56
N GLU A 305 -0.28 -21.77 0.97
CA GLU A 305 0.96 -22.14 0.27
C GLU A 305 1.12 -21.32 -1.01
N ARG A 306 2.36 -20.99 -1.37
CA ARG A 306 2.68 -20.21 -2.57
C ARG A 306 2.18 -20.89 -3.86
N GLU A 307 2.25 -22.22 -3.91
CA GLU A 307 1.77 -22.99 -5.06
C GLU A 307 0.25 -22.88 -5.22
N LYS A 308 -0.49 -22.94 -4.11
CA LYS A 308 -1.95 -22.75 -4.09
C LYS A 308 -2.35 -21.32 -4.43
N HIS A 309 -1.59 -20.32 -3.98
CA HIS A 309 -1.77 -18.94 -4.42
C HIS A 309 -1.66 -18.85 -5.95
N LYS A 310 -0.64 -19.45 -6.57
CA LYS A 310 -0.49 -19.48 -8.03
C LYS A 310 -1.64 -20.22 -8.73
N ALA A 311 -2.14 -21.30 -8.15
CA ALA A 311 -3.29 -22.04 -8.68
C ALA A 311 -4.59 -21.23 -8.62
N ALA A 312 -4.85 -20.53 -7.52
CA ALA A 312 -6.03 -19.66 -7.37
C ALA A 312 -6.08 -18.55 -8.43
N LEU A 313 -4.93 -18.04 -8.88
CA LEU A 313 -4.86 -17.03 -9.95
C LEU A 313 -5.42 -17.54 -11.29
N ALA A 314 -5.36 -18.85 -11.55
CA ALA A 314 -5.97 -19.41 -12.76
C ALA A 314 -7.49 -19.28 -12.71
N SER A 315 -8.11 -19.53 -11.55
CA SER A 315 -9.54 -19.34 -11.31
C SER A 315 -9.96 -17.87 -11.41
N VAL A 316 -9.18 -16.97 -10.79
CA VAL A 316 -9.39 -15.51 -10.87
C VAL A 316 -9.33 -15.02 -12.33
N SER A 317 -8.33 -15.48 -13.09
CA SER A 317 -8.16 -15.13 -14.51
C SER A 317 -9.30 -15.66 -15.38
N ALA A 318 -9.82 -16.85 -15.07
CA ALA A 318 -10.92 -17.44 -15.82
C ALA A 318 -12.20 -16.61 -15.69
N ILE A 319 -12.48 -16.04 -14.51
CA ILE A 319 -13.70 -15.25 -14.26
C ILE A 319 -13.66 -13.89 -14.95
N ILE A 320 -12.49 -13.27 -15.04
CA ILE A 320 -12.32 -11.93 -15.62
C ILE A 320 -12.40 -11.95 -17.16
N ASN A 321 -12.05 -13.08 -17.77
CA ASN A 321 -12.04 -13.26 -19.22
C ASN A 321 -13.37 -13.80 -19.79
N VAL A 322 -14.41 -13.94 -18.95
CA VAL A 322 -15.79 -14.34 -19.33
C VAL A 322 -16.63 -13.10 -19.61
#